data_AF-A0A3N0AFS6-F1
#
_entry.id   AF-A0A3N0AFS6-F1
#
_cell.length_a   1.000
_cell.length_b   1.000
_cell.length_c   1.000
_cell.angle_alpha   90.00
_cell.angle_beta   90.00
_cell.angle_gamma   90.00
#
_symmetry.space_group_name_H-M   'P 1'
#
loop_
_entity.id
_entity.type
_entity.pdbx_description
1 polymer ?
#
loop_
_entity_poly.entity_id
_entity_poly.type
_entity_poly.pdbx_seq_one_letter_code
_entity_poly.pdbx_strand_id
1 'polypeptide(L)'
;MVSASSKKVIGVVTLVVLFAAFGILFAGEWAPSIGYMGLVRYLCMAAGFVLFALSFVGFAIMLVVSSQERKGGAGAGFAATAARFAREVARFAVACIAYAGSAFVALGVIVAFGEGAPTPIRLLKLVAVLAACIGVAVSYRLYRKKHPVSYDMLGSAGIAALFVLLTIGSLAIGVIQSKDALVDLMRGPQTELCWLAEVEEDRATGRYSGFSQGTLEMTFKTLDDRPIHISVAENDRPGLADVVSAEGVVWLTYFPESGVYVSAKPGLDDYLAAGGQ
;
A
#
# COMPACT_ATOMS: atom_id res chain seq x y z
N MET A 1 26.86 19.70 -15.09
CA MET A 1 25.84 20.74 -14.79
C MET A 1 24.65 20.50 -15.69
N VAL A 2 23.46 20.26 -15.14
CA VAL A 2 22.23 20.08 -15.93
C VAL A 2 21.73 21.48 -16.36
N SER A 3 21.56 21.72 -17.66
CA SER A 3 21.06 23.00 -18.17
C SER A 3 19.67 23.32 -17.60
N ALA A 4 19.36 24.61 -17.40
CA ALA A 4 18.04 25.07 -16.97
C ALA A 4 16.91 24.57 -17.89
N SER A 5 17.20 24.38 -19.18
CA SER A 5 16.28 23.77 -20.14
C SER A 5 16.05 22.29 -19.83
N SER A 6 17.11 21.53 -19.58
CA SER A 6 17.06 20.10 -19.23
C SER A 6 16.29 19.83 -17.93
N LYS A 7 16.34 20.73 -16.94
CA LYS A 7 15.53 20.60 -15.71
C LYS A 7 14.03 20.75 -15.96
N LYS A 8 13.65 21.73 -16.77
CA LYS A 8 12.24 21.92 -17.15
C LYS A 8 11.73 20.70 -17.90
N VAL A 9 12.54 20.16 -18.82
CA VAL A 9 12.21 18.92 -19.54
C VAL A 9 12.06 17.74 -18.58
N ILE A 10 13.02 17.50 -17.68
CA ILE A 10 12.93 16.41 -16.69
C ILE A 10 11.67 16.58 -15.83
N GLY A 11 11.35 17.79 -15.40
CA GLY A 11 10.16 18.03 -14.59
C GLY A 11 8.84 17.80 -15.31
N VAL A 12 8.74 18.24 -16.56
CA VAL A 12 7.56 17.96 -17.39
C VAL A 12 7.43 16.46 -17.67
N VAL A 13 8.52 15.78 -18.04
CA VAL A 13 8.52 14.33 -18.27
C VAL A 13 8.11 13.58 -17.00
N THR A 14 8.70 13.92 -15.86
CA THR A 14 8.37 13.30 -14.57
C THR A 14 6.89 13.47 -14.23
N LEU A 15 6.33 14.66 -14.46
CA LEU A 15 4.92 14.95 -14.22
C LEU A 15 4.01 14.15 -15.16
N VAL A 16 4.36 14.08 -16.46
CA VAL A 16 3.60 13.31 -17.45
C VAL A 16 3.60 11.82 -17.10
N VAL A 17 4.76 11.27 -16.70
CA VAL A 17 4.87 9.87 -16.27
C VAL A 17 4.04 9.62 -15.01
N LEU A 18 4.00 10.58 -14.07
CA LEU A 18 3.17 10.48 -12.86
C LEU A 18 1.68 10.41 -13.20
N PHE A 19 1.19 11.25 -14.11
CA PHE A 19 -0.21 11.23 -14.53
C PHE A 19 -0.55 9.98 -15.35
N ALA A 20 0.36 9.53 -16.20
CA ALA A 20 0.20 8.29 -16.94
C ALA A 20 0.13 7.07 -15.99
N ALA A 21 0.97 7.04 -14.94
CA ALA A 21 0.93 6.02 -13.90
C ALA A 21 -0.46 5.95 -13.24
N PHE A 22 -1.00 7.11 -12.86
CA PHE A 22 -2.35 7.18 -12.27
C PHE A 22 -3.43 6.69 -13.25
N GLY A 23 -3.36 7.11 -14.52
CA GLY A 23 -4.29 6.66 -15.55
C GLY A 23 -4.25 5.15 -15.77
N ILE A 24 -3.06 4.55 -15.77
CA ILE A 24 -2.89 3.09 -15.92
C ILE A 24 -3.41 2.33 -14.70
N LEU A 25 -3.16 2.82 -13.48
CA LEU A 25 -3.73 2.20 -12.27
C LEU A 25 -5.26 2.25 -12.29
N PHE A 26 -5.84 3.39 -12.66
CA PHE A 26 -7.28 3.52 -12.74
C PHE A 26 -7.86 2.62 -13.83
N ALA A 27 -7.24 2.58 -15.01
CA ALA A 27 -7.65 1.67 -16.08
C ALA A 27 -7.54 0.19 -15.66
N GLY A 28 -6.49 -0.19 -14.92
CA GLY A 28 -6.33 -1.53 -14.37
C GLY A 28 -7.37 -1.86 -13.30
N GLU A 29 -7.67 -0.92 -12.40
CA GLU A 29 -8.66 -1.14 -11.35
C GLU A 29 -10.06 -1.39 -11.91
N TRP A 30 -10.42 -0.74 -13.02
CA TRP A 30 -11.72 -0.92 -13.68
C TRP A 30 -11.69 -1.89 -14.86
N ALA A 31 -10.58 -2.59 -15.08
CA ALA A 31 -10.49 -3.62 -16.11
C ALA A 31 -11.19 -4.92 -15.66
N PRO A 32 -11.62 -5.78 -16.61
CA PRO A 32 -12.21 -7.07 -16.28
C PRO A 32 -11.27 -7.92 -15.42
N SER A 33 -11.80 -8.57 -14.39
CA SER A 33 -11.08 -9.43 -13.45
C SER A 33 -11.11 -10.91 -13.82
N ILE A 34 -11.78 -11.28 -14.91
CA ILE A 34 -11.97 -12.68 -15.34
C ILE A 34 -11.14 -13.00 -16.59
N GLY A 35 -10.77 -14.27 -16.73
CA GLY A 35 -9.98 -14.80 -17.83
C GLY A 35 -8.58 -14.19 -17.93
N TYR A 36 -8.00 -14.24 -19.14
CA TYR A 36 -6.70 -13.61 -19.41
C TYR A 36 -6.70 -12.09 -19.16
N MET A 37 -7.86 -11.44 -19.25
CA MET A 37 -7.97 -10.01 -18.94
C MET A 37 -7.75 -9.72 -17.45
N GLY A 38 -8.13 -10.64 -16.56
CA GLY A 38 -7.81 -10.56 -15.13
C GLY A 38 -6.31 -10.55 -14.86
N LEU A 39 -5.53 -11.36 -15.59
CA LEU A 39 -4.06 -11.30 -15.50
C LEU A 39 -3.50 -9.97 -16.02
N VAL A 40 -4.03 -9.48 -17.15
CA VAL A 40 -3.63 -8.19 -17.73
C VAL A 40 -3.94 -7.04 -16.78
N ARG A 41 -5.06 -7.10 -16.04
CA ARG A 41 -5.39 -6.14 -14.97
C ARG A 41 -4.26 -6.05 -13.93
N TYR A 42 -3.79 -7.17 -13.39
CA TYR A 42 -2.68 -7.18 -12.43
C TYR A 42 -1.37 -6.64 -13.02
N LEU A 43 -1.05 -7.00 -14.27
CA LEU A 43 0.13 -6.49 -14.97
C LEU A 43 0.06 -4.99 -15.25
N CYS A 44 -1.12 -4.47 -15.62
CA CYS A 44 -1.37 -3.04 -15.79
C CYS A 44 -1.18 -2.30 -14.46
N MET A 45 -1.76 -2.80 -13.37
CA MET A 45 -1.58 -2.20 -12.05
C MET A 45 -0.09 -2.18 -11.65
N ALA A 46 0.62 -3.30 -11.85
CA ALA A 46 2.05 -3.37 -11.58
C ALA A 46 2.86 -2.36 -12.43
N ALA A 47 2.55 -2.22 -13.72
CA ALA A 47 3.18 -1.22 -14.59
C ALA A 47 2.93 0.21 -14.10
N GLY A 48 1.72 0.53 -13.63
CA GLY A 48 1.41 1.81 -13.00
C GLY A 48 2.28 2.10 -11.78
N PHE A 49 2.50 1.11 -10.90
CA PHE A 49 3.39 1.25 -9.75
C PHE A 49 4.86 1.45 -10.14
N VAL A 50 5.34 0.78 -11.20
CA VAL A 50 6.69 0.99 -11.72
C VAL A 50 6.85 2.42 -12.27
N LEU A 51 5.86 2.93 -13.00
CA LEU A 51 5.88 4.32 -13.50
C LEU A 51 5.83 5.34 -12.36
N PHE A 52 5.13 5.05 -11.26
CA PHE A 52 5.19 5.86 -10.04
C PHE A 52 6.60 5.91 -9.46
N ALA A 53 7.26 4.75 -9.33
CA ALA A 53 8.63 4.68 -8.85
C ALA A 53 9.59 5.52 -9.73
N LEU A 54 9.49 5.41 -11.06
CA LEU A 54 10.27 6.23 -11.99
C LEU A 54 10.01 7.73 -11.81
N SER A 55 8.76 8.11 -11.57
CA SER A 55 8.38 9.51 -11.31
C SER A 55 8.99 10.03 -10.01
N PHE A 56 8.95 9.24 -8.94
CA PHE A 56 9.55 9.62 -7.66
C PHE A 56 11.06 9.75 -7.73
N VAL A 57 11.74 8.88 -8.49
CA VAL A 57 13.17 9.02 -8.80
C VAL A 57 13.43 10.34 -9.56
N GLY A 58 12.62 10.66 -10.56
CA GLY A 58 12.72 11.93 -11.31
C GLY A 58 12.60 13.16 -10.40
N PHE A 59 11.63 13.17 -9.48
CA PHE A 59 11.47 14.23 -8.48
C PHE A 59 12.64 14.30 -7.49
N ALA A 60 13.15 13.14 -7.01
CA ALA A 60 14.31 13.09 -6.14
C ALA A 60 15.56 13.68 -6.81
N ILE A 61 15.82 13.34 -8.08
CA ILE A 61 16.93 13.90 -8.87
C ILE A 61 16.79 15.42 -8.99
N MET A 62 15.59 15.95 -9.30
CA MET A 62 15.36 17.39 -9.37
C MET A 62 15.60 18.10 -8.04
N LEU A 63 15.22 17.48 -6.93
CA LEU A 63 15.50 18.03 -5.60
C LEU A 63 16.99 18.05 -5.26
N VAL A 64 17.71 16.99 -5.57
CA VAL A 64 19.16 16.94 -5.36
C VAL A 64 19.84 18.03 -6.18
N VAL A 65 19.52 18.11 -7.48
CA VAL A 65 20.11 19.08 -8.42
C VAL A 65 19.75 20.53 -8.05
N SER A 66 18.53 20.80 -7.60
CA SER A 66 18.15 22.14 -7.11
C SER A 66 18.81 22.50 -5.77
N SER A 67 19.04 21.53 -4.88
CA SER A 67 19.76 21.75 -3.63
C SER A 67 21.25 22.05 -3.85
N GLN A 68 21.86 21.42 -4.86
CA GLN A 68 23.27 21.63 -5.22
C GLN A 68 23.51 23.02 -5.82
N GLU A 69 22.58 23.53 -6.64
CA GLU A 69 22.70 24.89 -7.20
C GLU A 69 22.52 25.99 -6.17
N ARG A 70 21.59 25.82 -5.22
CA ARG A 70 21.44 26.77 -4.10
C ARG A 70 22.68 26.87 -3.23
N LYS A 71 23.52 25.84 -3.21
CA LYS A 71 24.77 25.82 -2.42
C LYS A 71 25.98 26.38 -3.17
N GLY A 72 25.79 26.95 -4.37
CA GLY A 72 26.81 27.74 -5.06
C GLY A 72 28.19 27.09 -5.06
N GLY A 73 28.31 25.88 -5.61
CA GLY A 73 29.62 25.24 -5.86
C GLY A 73 30.52 25.05 -4.63
N ALA A 74 30.03 25.15 -3.40
CA ALA A 74 30.86 24.95 -2.22
C ALA A 74 31.02 23.44 -1.96
N GLY A 75 32.23 22.93 -2.23
CA GLY A 75 32.71 21.65 -1.74
C GLY A 75 32.77 21.63 -0.21
N ALA A 76 31.64 21.57 0.46
CA ALA A 76 31.56 21.24 1.87
C ALA A 76 31.70 19.72 1.98
N GLY A 77 32.83 19.25 2.52
CA GLY A 77 33.14 17.82 2.64
C GLY A 77 31.95 17.02 3.16
N PHE A 78 31.70 15.86 2.54
CA PHE A 78 30.57 14.96 2.83
C PHE A 78 30.37 14.74 4.34
N ALA A 79 31.46 14.62 5.11
CA ALA A 79 31.44 14.48 6.56
C ALA A 79 30.81 15.67 7.32
N ALA A 80 31.10 16.92 6.92
CA ALA A 80 30.54 18.11 7.58
C ALA A 80 29.05 18.28 7.27
N THR A 81 28.65 17.91 6.05
CA THR A 81 27.24 17.88 5.62
C THR A 81 26.46 16.78 6.35
N ALA A 82 27.04 15.58 6.46
CA ALA A 82 26.47 14.45 7.20
C ALA A 82 26.32 14.75 8.70
N ALA A 83 27.31 15.40 9.32
CA ALA A 83 27.25 15.79 10.73
C ALA A 83 26.16 16.85 11.02
N ARG A 84 25.94 17.81 10.11
CA ARG A 84 24.82 18.76 10.21
C ARG A 84 23.47 18.07 10.05
N PHE A 85 23.35 17.17 9.08
CA PHE A 85 22.15 16.37 8.87
C PHE A 85 21.82 15.50 10.09
N ALA A 86 22.80 14.75 10.62
CA ALA A 86 22.63 13.94 11.83
C ALA A 86 22.17 14.77 13.03
N ARG A 87 22.65 16.02 13.15
CA ARG A 87 22.24 16.94 14.20
C ARG A 87 20.80 17.45 14.01
N GLU A 88 20.37 17.69 12.78
CA GLU A 88 18.98 18.03 12.48
C GLU A 88 18.03 16.84 12.70
N VAL A 89 18.43 15.63 12.28
CA VAL A 89 17.70 14.38 12.54
C VAL A 89 17.56 14.11 14.04
N ALA A 90 18.64 14.24 14.81
CA ALA A 90 18.59 14.09 16.27
C ALA A 90 17.61 15.09 16.91
N ARG A 91 17.63 16.35 16.46
CA ARG A 91 16.70 17.39 16.95
C ARG A 91 15.24 17.11 16.58
N PHE A 92 15.01 16.55 15.39
CA PHE A 92 13.68 16.11 14.95
C PHE A 92 13.20 14.88 15.72
N ALA A 93 14.06 13.90 15.96
CA ALA A 93 13.75 12.72 16.76
C ALA A 93 13.33 13.10 18.18
N VAL A 94 14.01 14.06 18.81
CA VAL A 94 13.59 14.61 20.11
C VAL A 94 12.20 15.26 20.03
N ALA A 95 11.87 15.94 18.92
CA ALA A 95 10.52 16.49 18.70
C ALA A 95 9.47 15.39 18.58
N CYS A 96 9.75 14.34 17.81
CA CYS A 96 8.88 13.17 17.66
C CYS A 96 8.65 12.48 19.01
N ILE A 97 9.70 12.27 19.81
CA ILE A 97 9.56 11.66 21.14
C ILE A 97 8.71 12.56 22.05
N ALA A 98 8.97 13.88 22.05
CA ALA A 98 8.24 14.82 22.90
C ALA A 98 6.76 14.95 22.54
N TYR A 99 6.38 14.88 21.25
CA TYR A 99 5.00 15.01 20.80
C TYR A 99 4.31 13.68 20.52
N ALA A 100 4.86 12.87 19.64
CA ALA A 100 4.26 11.57 19.28
C ALA A 100 4.40 10.59 20.44
N GLY A 101 5.56 10.53 21.10
CA GLY A 101 5.77 9.66 22.26
C GLY A 101 4.83 10.00 23.42
N SER A 102 4.67 11.29 23.76
CA SER A 102 3.72 11.71 24.80
C SER A 102 2.26 11.42 24.41
N ALA A 103 1.89 11.56 23.14
CA ALA A 103 0.57 11.20 22.65
C ALA A 103 0.29 9.69 22.73
N PHE A 104 1.26 8.84 22.35
CA PHE A 104 1.11 7.38 22.46
C PHE A 104 1.02 6.91 23.91
N VAL A 105 1.82 7.47 24.81
CA VAL A 105 1.73 7.18 26.25
C VAL A 105 0.38 7.61 26.81
N ALA A 106 -0.09 8.82 26.47
CA ALA A 106 -1.41 9.29 26.88
C ALA A 106 -2.52 8.36 26.38
N LEU A 107 -2.47 7.96 25.11
CA LEU A 107 -3.44 7.04 24.52
C LEU A 107 -3.41 5.66 25.20
N GLY A 108 -2.21 5.09 25.40
CA GLY A 108 -2.06 3.79 26.06
C GLY A 108 -2.59 3.77 27.49
N VAL A 109 -2.41 4.87 28.24
CA VAL A 109 -2.91 4.98 29.62
C VAL A 109 -4.43 5.16 29.65
N ILE A 110 -5.01 5.86 28.66
CA ILE A 110 -6.47 5.97 28.50
C ILE A 110 -7.08 4.59 28.21
N VAL A 111 -6.48 3.84 27.29
CA VAL A 111 -6.91 2.47 26.95
C VAL A 111 -6.83 1.55 28.17
N ALA A 112 -5.68 1.52 28.85
CA ALA A 112 -5.49 0.70 30.06
C ALA A 112 -6.39 1.10 31.24
N PHE A 113 -6.83 2.36 31.29
CA PHE A 113 -7.82 2.80 32.28
C PHE A 113 -9.22 2.27 31.96
N GLY A 114 -9.60 2.22 30.68
CA GLY A 114 -10.90 1.73 30.21
C GLY A 114 -11.17 0.25 30.47
N GLU A 115 -10.12 -0.57 30.60
CA GLU A 115 -10.24 -2.03 30.81
C GLU A 115 -10.52 -2.46 32.26
N GLY A 116 -10.64 -1.54 33.23
CA GLY A 116 -10.89 -1.95 34.62
C GLY A 116 -11.78 -1.00 35.42
N ALA A 117 -12.24 -1.46 36.58
CA ALA A 117 -13.12 -0.69 37.44
C ALA A 117 -12.53 0.70 37.83
N PRO A 118 -13.32 1.79 37.74
CA PRO A 118 -12.85 3.13 38.06
C PRO A 118 -12.72 3.28 39.58
N THR A 119 -11.48 3.31 40.07
CA THR A 119 -11.18 3.63 41.47
C THR A 119 -10.55 5.03 41.57
N PRO A 120 -10.73 5.75 42.70
CA PRO A 120 -10.19 7.10 42.88
C PRO A 120 -8.66 7.15 42.68
N ILE A 121 -7.96 6.10 43.12
CA ILE A 121 -6.50 5.96 42.98
C ILE A 121 -6.09 5.80 41.51
N ARG A 122 -6.85 5.02 40.71
CA ARG A 122 -6.58 4.87 39.28
C ARG A 122 -6.89 6.16 38.51
N LEU A 123 -7.96 6.87 38.89
CA LEU A 123 -8.30 8.16 38.30
C LEU A 123 -7.19 9.20 38.55
N LEU A 124 -6.65 9.26 39.77
CA LEU A 124 -5.55 10.13 40.12
C LEU A 124 -4.28 9.81 39.31
N LYS A 125 -3.96 8.53 39.13
CA LYS A 125 -2.83 8.08 38.30
C LYS A 125 -3.01 8.46 36.82
N LEU A 126 -4.23 8.29 36.27
CA LEU A 126 -4.55 8.69 34.90
C LEU A 126 -4.30 10.20 34.71
N VAL A 127 -4.88 11.04 35.58
CA VAL A 127 -4.73 12.49 35.50
C VAL A 127 -3.27 12.91 35.65
N ALA A 128 -2.52 12.29 36.56
CA ALA A 128 -1.10 12.58 36.76
C ALA A 128 -0.27 12.26 35.50
N VAL A 129 -0.51 11.13 34.85
CA VAL A 129 0.23 10.73 33.64
C VAL A 129 -0.15 11.60 32.44
N LEU A 130 -1.43 11.95 32.29
CA LEU A 130 -1.87 12.89 31.25
C LEU A 130 -1.28 14.29 31.45
N ALA A 131 -1.28 14.79 32.70
CA ALA A 131 -0.64 16.06 33.05
C ALA A 131 0.86 16.05 32.77
N ALA A 132 1.54 14.93 33.03
CA ALA A 132 2.95 14.76 32.68
C ALA A 132 3.17 14.77 31.16
N CYS A 133 2.35 14.08 30.37
CA CYS A 133 2.44 14.06 28.91
C CYS A 133 2.23 15.46 28.30
N ILE A 134 1.21 16.19 28.77
CA ILE A 134 0.95 17.58 28.38
C ILE A 134 2.12 18.46 28.82
N GLY A 135 2.63 18.27 30.03
CA GLY A 135 3.79 18.98 30.57
C GLY A 135 5.03 18.83 29.70
N VAL A 136 5.32 17.63 29.19
CA VAL A 136 6.42 17.36 28.26
C VAL A 136 6.22 18.12 26.94
N ALA A 137 5.01 18.06 26.35
CA ALA A 137 4.72 18.75 25.09
C ALA A 137 4.79 20.28 25.22
N VAL A 138 4.27 20.85 26.31
CA VAL A 138 4.30 22.29 26.60
C VAL A 138 5.72 22.75 26.91
N SER A 139 6.46 22.02 27.74
CA SER A 139 7.85 22.34 28.06
C SER A 139 8.73 22.30 26.82
N TYR A 140 8.54 21.29 25.95
CA TYR A 140 9.24 21.22 24.67
C TYR A 140 8.85 22.38 23.74
N ARG A 141 7.57 22.78 23.70
CA ARG A 141 7.11 23.95 22.93
C ARG A 141 7.74 25.26 23.43
N LEU A 142 7.83 25.44 24.76
CA LEU A 142 8.46 26.62 25.37
C LEU A 142 9.97 26.63 25.13
N TYR A 143 10.63 25.48 25.23
CA TYR A 143 12.03 25.31 24.87
C TYR A 143 12.28 25.68 23.41
N ARG A 144 11.44 25.21 22.49
CA ARG A 144 11.53 25.53 21.05
C ARG A 144 11.24 26.98 20.71
N LYS A 145 10.40 27.68 21.49
CA LYS A 145 10.23 29.14 21.36
C LYS A 145 11.50 29.91 21.74
N LYS A 146 12.24 29.45 22.76
CA LYS A 146 13.51 30.06 23.19
C LYS A 146 14.71 29.66 22.32
N HIS A 147 14.65 28.47 21.73
CA HIS A 147 15.70 27.92 20.86
C HIS A 147 15.10 27.52 19.51
N PRO A 148 14.81 28.50 18.62
CA PRO A 148 14.34 28.20 17.28
C PRO A 148 15.44 27.46 16.50
N VAL A 149 15.06 26.40 15.80
CA VAL A 149 15.95 25.62 14.94
C VAL A 149 15.38 25.66 13.54
N SER A 150 16.20 26.09 12.56
CA SER A 150 15.88 25.90 11.15
C SER A 150 16.18 24.46 10.73
N TYR A 151 15.32 23.91 9.88
CA TYR A 151 15.44 22.55 9.33
C TYR A 151 15.76 22.65 7.84
N ASP A 152 16.86 23.34 7.51
CA ASP A 152 17.19 23.66 6.12
C ASP A 152 17.64 22.41 5.34
N MET A 153 18.32 21.46 6.01
CA MET A 153 18.71 20.20 5.39
C MET A 153 17.63 19.13 5.55
N LEU A 154 16.99 19.02 6.71
CA LEU A 154 15.94 18.04 6.94
C LEU A 154 14.69 18.31 6.08
N GLY A 155 14.39 19.56 5.73
CA GLY A 155 13.31 19.88 4.79
C GLY A 155 13.57 19.31 3.40
N SER A 156 14.77 19.52 2.85
CA SER A 156 15.12 19.03 1.50
C SER A 156 15.47 17.54 1.47
N ALA A 157 16.24 17.06 2.46
CA ALA A 157 16.61 15.65 2.60
C ALA A 157 15.44 14.78 3.08
N GLY A 158 14.51 15.32 3.87
CA GLY A 158 13.27 14.64 4.26
C GLY A 158 12.34 14.42 3.08
N ILE A 159 12.18 15.41 2.20
CA ILE A 159 11.41 15.23 0.96
C ILE A 159 12.13 14.23 0.01
N ALA A 160 13.47 14.29 -0.09
CA ALA A 160 14.21 13.29 -0.87
C ALA A 160 14.05 11.87 -0.29
N ALA A 161 14.15 11.71 1.02
CA ALA A 161 13.92 10.43 1.70
C ALA A 161 12.49 9.94 1.52
N LEU A 162 11.49 10.82 1.54
CA LEU A 162 10.11 10.49 1.23
C LEU A 162 9.99 9.93 -0.20
N PHE A 163 10.59 10.58 -1.20
CA PHE A 163 10.57 10.07 -2.57
C PHE A 163 11.28 8.72 -2.70
N VAL A 164 12.39 8.49 -1.98
CA VAL A 164 13.04 7.17 -1.93
C VAL A 164 12.12 6.12 -1.32
N LEU A 165 11.47 6.42 -0.19
CA LEU A 165 10.53 5.51 0.45
C LEU A 165 9.33 5.20 -0.44
N LEU A 166 8.77 6.21 -1.10
CA LEU A 166 7.69 6.03 -2.07
C LEU A 166 8.14 5.20 -3.26
N THR A 167 9.36 5.38 -3.75
CA THR A 167 9.95 4.56 -4.83
C THR A 167 10.02 3.10 -4.41
N ILE A 168 10.59 2.82 -3.22
CA ILE A 168 10.71 1.46 -2.69
C ILE A 168 9.32 0.84 -2.48
N GLY A 169 8.39 1.59 -1.89
CA GLY A 169 7.02 1.15 -1.65
C GLY A 169 6.28 0.82 -2.95
N SER A 170 6.34 1.71 -3.95
CA SER A 170 5.73 1.46 -5.25
C SER A 170 6.33 0.25 -5.95
N LEU A 171 7.65 0.10 -5.96
CA LEU A 171 8.29 -1.10 -6.54
C LEU A 171 7.88 -2.37 -5.81
N ALA A 172 7.85 -2.37 -4.48
CA ALA A 172 7.43 -3.53 -3.70
C ALA A 172 6.00 -3.96 -4.04
N ILE A 173 5.05 -3.01 -4.08
CA ILE A 173 3.67 -3.29 -4.46
C ILE A 173 3.57 -3.81 -5.90
N GLY A 174 4.30 -3.18 -6.84
CA GLY A 174 4.32 -3.62 -8.24
C GLY A 174 4.85 -5.04 -8.43
N VAL A 175 5.90 -5.41 -7.68
CA VAL A 175 6.44 -6.77 -7.68
C VAL A 175 5.43 -7.77 -7.11
N ILE A 176 4.83 -7.46 -5.97
CA ILE A 176 3.83 -8.32 -5.34
C ILE A 176 2.65 -8.56 -6.30
N GLN A 177 2.13 -7.51 -6.94
CA GLN A 177 1.00 -7.62 -7.87
C GLN A 177 1.32 -8.38 -9.16
N SER A 178 2.54 -8.28 -9.67
CA SER A 178 2.91 -8.91 -10.97
C SER A 178 3.43 -10.33 -10.83
N LYS A 179 4.00 -10.71 -9.69
CA LYS A 179 4.66 -12.02 -9.51
C LYS A 179 3.73 -13.17 -9.88
N ASP A 180 2.56 -13.20 -9.26
CA ASP A 180 1.65 -14.34 -9.39
C ASP A 180 0.98 -14.37 -10.77
N ALA A 181 0.57 -13.19 -11.26
CA ALA A 181 0.03 -13.04 -12.61
C ALA A 181 1.04 -13.44 -13.71
N LEU A 182 2.33 -13.15 -13.53
CA LEU A 182 3.37 -13.53 -14.49
C LEU A 182 3.64 -15.04 -14.48
N VAL A 183 3.64 -15.67 -13.31
CA VAL A 183 3.77 -17.13 -13.19
C VAL A 183 2.61 -17.82 -13.89
N ASP A 184 1.39 -17.33 -13.68
CA ASP A 184 0.20 -17.87 -14.31
C ASP A 184 0.14 -17.63 -15.82
N LEU A 185 0.65 -16.50 -16.30
CA LEU A 185 0.78 -16.26 -17.73
C LEU A 185 1.74 -17.26 -18.39
N MET A 186 2.77 -17.73 -17.68
CA MET A 186 3.73 -18.72 -18.18
C MET A 186 3.21 -20.16 -18.08
N ARG A 187 2.51 -20.50 -16.98
CA ARG A 187 2.02 -21.86 -16.71
C ARG A 187 0.67 -22.15 -17.37
N GLY A 188 -0.13 -21.12 -17.64
CA GLY A 188 -1.48 -21.24 -18.14
C GLY A 188 -2.49 -21.63 -17.05
N PRO A 189 -3.78 -21.66 -17.40
CA PRO A 189 -4.85 -21.99 -16.47
C PRO A 189 -4.88 -23.50 -16.17
N GLN A 190 -5.34 -23.85 -14.97
CA GLN A 190 -5.56 -25.23 -14.53
C GLN A 190 -7.05 -25.49 -14.37
N THR A 191 -7.47 -26.76 -14.50
CA THR A 191 -8.85 -27.18 -14.31
C THR A 191 -8.91 -28.26 -13.25
N GLU A 192 -9.70 -28.04 -12.21
CA GLU A 192 -9.84 -28.97 -11.08
C GLU A 192 -11.31 -29.11 -10.67
N LEU A 193 -11.65 -30.27 -10.12
CA LEU A 193 -12.98 -30.54 -9.60
C LEU A 193 -13.06 -30.07 -8.14
N CYS A 194 -13.99 -29.15 -7.88
CA CYS A 194 -14.14 -28.51 -6.58
C CYS A 194 -15.59 -28.16 -6.27
N TRP A 195 -15.90 -27.99 -4.99
CA TRP A 195 -17.18 -27.43 -4.55
C TRP A 195 -16.98 -26.04 -3.96
N LEU A 196 -17.99 -25.19 -4.14
CA LEU A 196 -18.05 -23.86 -3.56
C LEU A 196 -18.33 -23.97 -2.06
N ALA A 197 -17.38 -23.55 -1.25
CA ALA A 197 -17.47 -23.64 0.21
C ALA A 197 -17.96 -22.33 0.83
N GLU A 198 -17.47 -21.19 0.34
CA GLU A 198 -17.77 -19.88 0.92
C GLU A 198 -17.80 -18.79 -0.17
N VAL A 199 -18.66 -17.80 0.02
CA VAL A 199 -18.73 -16.59 -0.80
C VAL A 199 -18.83 -15.40 0.13
N GLU A 200 -17.85 -14.51 0.04
CA GLU A 200 -17.81 -13.23 0.76
C GLU A 200 -17.89 -12.07 -0.23
N GLU A 201 -18.68 -11.06 0.10
CA GLU A 201 -18.79 -9.84 -0.70
C GLU A 201 -18.05 -8.72 0.01
N ASP A 202 -16.85 -8.38 -0.47
CA ASP A 202 -16.13 -7.20 0.00
C ASP A 202 -16.60 -5.96 -0.77
N ARG A 203 -17.38 -5.12 -0.09
CA ARG A 203 -17.87 -3.86 -0.65
C ARG A 203 -17.03 -2.70 -0.12
N ALA A 204 -16.42 -1.97 -1.05
CA ALA A 204 -15.74 -0.72 -0.72
C ALA A 204 -16.70 0.24 0.00
N THR A 205 -16.39 0.62 1.24
CA THR A 205 -17.22 1.51 2.07
C THR A 205 -16.61 2.91 2.23
N GLY A 206 -17.46 3.88 2.56
CA GLY A 206 -17.05 5.24 2.90
C GLY A 206 -16.52 6.05 1.71
N ARG A 207 -15.51 6.90 1.94
CA ARG A 207 -14.97 7.83 0.93
C ARG A 207 -14.15 7.14 -0.18
N TYR A 208 -13.81 5.87 0.00
CA TYR A 208 -12.99 5.10 -0.94
C TYR A 208 -13.81 4.30 -1.95
N SER A 209 -15.13 4.23 -1.80
CA SER A 209 -16.03 3.52 -2.72
C SER A 209 -16.06 4.10 -4.14
N GLY A 210 -15.63 5.36 -4.32
CA GLY A 210 -15.50 5.98 -5.65
C GLY A 210 -14.22 5.61 -6.40
N PHE A 211 -13.27 4.94 -5.75
CA PHE A 211 -11.92 4.66 -6.28
C PHE A 211 -11.54 3.18 -6.29
N SER A 212 -12.36 2.32 -5.70
CA SER A 212 -12.17 0.87 -5.65
C SER A 212 -13.48 0.22 -6.00
N GLN A 213 -13.44 -0.80 -6.84
CA GLN A 213 -14.62 -1.63 -7.07
C GLN A 213 -14.80 -2.63 -5.92
N GLY A 214 -16.05 -3.06 -5.70
CA GLY A 214 -16.31 -4.20 -4.82
C GLY A 214 -15.81 -5.50 -5.44
N THR A 215 -15.50 -6.47 -4.60
CA THR A 215 -15.00 -7.79 -5.01
C THR A 215 -15.83 -8.88 -4.35
N LEU A 216 -16.16 -9.91 -5.14
CA LEU A 216 -16.63 -11.19 -4.63
C LEU A 216 -15.41 -12.08 -4.41
N GLU A 217 -15.21 -12.50 -3.18
CA GLU A 217 -14.24 -13.52 -2.82
C GLU A 217 -14.96 -14.86 -2.68
N MET A 218 -14.53 -15.84 -3.47
CA MET A 218 -15.09 -17.19 -3.45
C MET A 218 -14.01 -18.16 -3.02
N THR A 219 -14.34 -19.03 -2.06
CA THR A 219 -13.48 -20.13 -1.66
C THR A 219 -14.08 -21.43 -2.16
N PHE A 220 -13.34 -22.09 -3.05
CA PHE A 220 -13.63 -23.44 -3.51
C PHE A 220 -12.76 -24.44 -2.75
N LYS A 221 -13.25 -25.66 -2.58
CA LYS A 221 -12.50 -26.77 -1.98
C LYS A 221 -12.40 -27.92 -2.96
N THR A 222 -11.20 -28.44 -3.16
CA THR A 222 -10.97 -29.65 -3.96
C THR A 222 -11.37 -30.91 -3.18
N LEU A 223 -11.49 -32.06 -3.85
CA LEU A 223 -11.67 -33.38 -3.21
C LEU A 223 -10.72 -33.63 -2.02
N ASP A 224 -9.48 -33.15 -2.09
CA ASP A 224 -8.48 -33.26 -1.01
C ASP A 224 -8.59 -32.19 0.09
N ASP A 225 -9.73 -31.48 0.17
CA ASP A 225 -10.01 -30.36 1.10
C ASP A 225 -9.03 -29.16 1.02
N ARG A 226 -8.29 -29.04 -0.08
CA ARG A 226 -7.42 -27.88 -0.35
C ARG A 226 -8.26 -26.67 -0.75
N PRO A 227 -8.09 -25.50 -0.10
CA PRO A 227 -8.80 -24.28 -0.47
C PRO A 227 -8.20 -23.63 -1.72
N ILE A 228 -9.08 -23.16 -2.60
CA ILE A 228 -8.78 -22.36 -3.78
C ILE A 228 -9.53 -21.04 -3.62
N HIS A 229 -8.79 -19.93 -3.58
CA HIS A 229 -9.36 -18.60 -3.44
C HIS A 229 -9.45 -17.93 -4.81
N ILE A 230 -10.64 -17.44 -5.13
CA ILE A 230 -10.91 -16.71 -6.36
C ILE A 230 -11.48 -15.34 -6.02
N SER A 231 -10.91 -14.29 -6.61
CA SER A 231 -11.40 -12.92 -6.48
C SER A 231 -11.96 -12.45 -7.82
N VAL A 232 -13.20 -11.96 -7.80
CA VAL A 232 -13.88 -11.43 -8.98
C VAL A 232 -14.45 -10.06 -8.67
N ALA A 233 -14.24 -9.11 -9.58
CA ALA A 233 -14.85 -7.79 -9.50
C ALA A 233 -16.37 -7.90 -9.53
N GLU A 234 -17.05 -7.08 -8.73
CA GLU A 234 -18.52 -7.00 -8.71
C GLU A 234 -19.11 -6.73 -10.10
N ASN A 235 -18.43 -5.91 -10.91
CA ASN A 235 -18.84 -5.62 -12.29
C ASN A 235 -18.82 -6.86 -13.20
N ASP A 236 -17.98 -7.86 -12.90
CA ASP A 236 -17.84 -9.10 -13.64
C ASP A 236 -18.67 -10.25 -13.05
N ARG A 237 -19.50 -9.99 -12.02
CA ARG A 237 -20.48 -10.95 -11.48
C ARG A 237 -21.30 -11.66 -12.57
N PRO A 238 -21.76 -11.02 -13.66
CA PRO A 238 -22.48 -11.73 -14.73
C PRO A 238 -21.67 -12.87 -15.36
N GLY A 239 -20.33 -12.80 -15.35
CA GLY A 239 -19.44 -13.86 -15.83
C GLY A 239 -19.39 -15.11 -14.94
N LEU A 240 -20.01 -15.07 -13.76
CA LEU A 240 -20.10 -16.20 -12.81
C LEU A 240 -21.40 -17.00 -12.96
N ALA A 241 -22.21 -16.74 -13.98
CA ALA A 241 -23.46 -17.47 -14.23
C ALA A 241 -23.26 -19.00 -14.27
N ASP A 242 -22.12 -19.45 -14.80
CA ASP A 242 -21.79 -20.88 -14.89
C ASP A 242 -21.64 -21.53 -13.51
N VAL A 243 -21.05 -20.83 -12.54
CA VAL A 243 -20.90 -21.31 -11.15
C VAL A 243 -22.26 -21.43 -10.48
N VAL A 244 -23.14 -20.45 -10.69
CA VAL A 244 -24.51 -20.46 -10.15
C VAL A 244 -25.33 -21.60 -10.76
N SER A 245 -25.14 -21.89 -12.05
CA SER A 245 -25.87 -22.94 -12.76
C SER A 245 -25.47 -24.37 -12.37
N ALA A 246 -24.28 -24.54 -11.76
CA ALA A 246 -23.69 -25.84 -11.47
C ALA A 246 -23.99 -26.37 -10.04
N GLU A 247 -24.96 -25.77 -9.34
CA GLU A 247 -25.40 -26.19 -8.00
C GLU A 247 -24.25 -26.33 -6.97
N GLY A 248 -23.19 -25.53 -7.13
CA GLY A 248 -22.07 -25.47 -6.20
C GLY A 248 -20.93 -26.46 -6.45
N VAL A 249 -21.06 -27.45 -7.34
CA VAL A 249 -19.96 -28.38 -7.68
C VAL A 249 -19.53 -28.22 -9.14
N VAL A 250 -18.28 -27.82 -9.34
CA VAL A 250 -17.77 -27.38 -10.64
C VAL A 250 -16.40 -27.96 -10.99
N TRP A 251 -16.23 -28.24 -12.27
CA TRP A 251 -14.91 -28.22 -12.91
C TRP A 251 -14.50 -26.77 -13.12
N LEU A 252 -13.70 -26.27 -12.18
CA LEU A 252 -13.25 -24.89 -12.14
C LEU A 252 -11.96 -24.74 -12.94
N THR A 253 -11.99 -23.92 -13.97
CA THR A 253 -10.79 -23.46 -14.69
C THR A 253 -10.37 -22.10 -14.13
N TYR A 254 -9.14 -22.02 -13.63
CA TYR A 254 -8.62 -20.83 -12.96
C TYR A 254 -7.10 -20.71 -13.10
N PHE A 255 -6.57 -19.55 -12.75
CA PHE A 255 -5.13 -19.30 -12.64
C PHE A 255 -4.68 -19.47 -11.17
N PRO A 256 -3.83 -20.47 -10.86
CA PRO A 256 -3.61 -20.90 -9.48
C PRO A 256 -2.93 -19.89 -8.56
N GLU A 257 -1.95 -19.13 -9.05
CA GLU A 257 -1.17 -18.23 -8.20
C GLU A 257 -1.90 -16.90 -7.99
N SER A 258 -2.60 -16.41 -9.01
CA SER A 258 -3.32 -15.13 -9.03
C SER A 258 -4.78 -15.21 -8.62
N GLY A 259 -5.36 -16.41 -8.54
CA GLY A 259 -6.76 -16.61 -8.15
C GLY A 259 -7.77 -16.08 -9.17
N VAL A 260 -7.36 -15.93 -10.44
CA VAL A 260 -8.23 -15.40 -11.50
C VAL A 260 -9.14 -16.50 -12.06
N TYR A 261 -10.44 -16.26 -12.01
CA TYR A 261 -11.47 -17.13 -12.60
C TYR A 261 -11.40 -17.13 -14.14
N VAL A 262 -11.53 -18.29 -14.78
CA VAL A 262 -11.61 -18.40 -16.25
C VAL A 262 -12.97 -18.94 -16.70
N SER A 263 -13.37 -20.10 -16.19
CA SER A 263 -14.66 -20.73 -16.50
C SER A 263 -15.01 -21.79 -15.48
N ALA A 264 -16.29 -22.14 -15.38
CA ALA A 264 -16.77 -23.28 -14.62
C ALA A 264 -17.65 -24.16 -15.49
N LYS A 265 -17.62 -25.47 -15.26
CA LYS A 265 -18.56 -26.43 -15.85
C LYS A 265 -19.18 -27.29 -14.75
N PRO A 266 -20.43 -27.75 -14.89
CA PRO A 266 -21.03 -28.67 -13.94
C PRO A 266 -20.17 -29.92 -13.74
N GLY A 267 -19.93 -30.30 -12.50
CA GLY A 267 -19.08 -31.44 -12.13
C GLY A 267 -19.71 -32.38 -11.09
N LEU A 268 -20.99 -32.19 -10.75
CA LEU A 268 -21.64 -32.93 -9.66
C LEU A 268 -21.57 -34.45 -9.83
N ASP A 269 -21.87 -34.95 -11.04
CA ASP A 269 -21.85 -36.39 -11.34
C ASP A 269 -20.45 -36.99 -11.15
N ASP A 270 -19.41 -36.28 -11.61
CA ASP A 270 -18.02 -36.71 -11.49
C ASP A 270 -17.53 -36.64 -10.04
N TYR A 271 -18.00 -35.67 -9.27
CA TYR A 271 -17.65 -35.48 -7.86
C TYR A 271 -18.21 -36.60 -6.99
N LEU A 272 -19.49 -36.96 -7.21
CA LEU A 272 -20.11 -38.10 -6.58
C LEU A 272 -19.43 -39.42 -6.98
N ALA A 273 -19.07 -39.56 -8.26
CA ALA A 273 -18.35 -40.74 -8.76
C ALA A 273 -16.94 -40.88 -8.15
N ALA A 274 -16.28 -39.77 -7.81
CA ALA A 274 -14.97 -39.74 -7.16
C ALA A 274 -15.03 -39.98 -5.64
N GLY A 275 -16.21 -40.19 -5.06
CA GLY A 275 -16.40 -40.43 -3.62
C GLY A 275 -16.54 -39.17 -2.79
N GLY A 276 -16.85 -38.03 -3.41
CA GLY A 276 -17.27 -36.81 -2.72
C GLY A 276 -18.56 -37.03 -1.93
N GLN A 277 -18.62 -36.50 -0.72
CA GLN A 277 -19.82 -36.51 0.14
C GLN A 277 -20.65 -35.25 -0.05
#